data_AF-A0A3G9K3N2-F1
#
_entry.id   AF-A0A3G9K3N2-F1
#
_cell.length_a   1.000
_cell.length_b   1.000
_cell.length_c   1.000
_cell.angle_alpha   90.00
_cell.angle_beta   90.00
_cell.angle_gamma   90.00
#
_symmetry.space_group_name_H-M   'P 1'
#
loop_
_entity.id
_entity.type
_entity.pdbx_description
1 polymer ?
#
loop_
_entity_poly.entity_id
_entity_poly.type
_entity_poly.pdbx_seq_one_letter_code
_entity_poly.pdbx_strand_id
1 'polypeptide(L)'
;MISQQMEDGGWLTLRDKKPLTGFSHGVSGIIAALARLYQLTEDDRFLTAIQQGLGYERSVFCLEKRNWPDFRSSSEPKKFMNSWCHGAPGIALSRLCLKESGIWDEQIATEMEIALETTAKQDMGVDHLCCGSFGRAAILNLASDFDMGEKWSLFAQQIVELRELHKKDDPIVKWFDKGFPQTTLANGEVD
;
A
#
# COMPACT_ATOMS: atom_id res chain seq x y z
N MET A 1 -6.55 18.63 -12.01
CA MET A 1 -5.89 17.95 -10.89
C MET A 1 -5.12 18.97 -10.05
N ILE A 2 -4.08 19.62 -10.58
CA ILE A 2 -3.34 20.67 -9.84
C ILE A 2 -4.21 21.89 -9.44
N SER A 3 -5.21 22.27 -10.25
CA SER A 3 -6.14 23.36 -9.93
C SER A 3 -7.11 23.07 -8.78
N GLN A 4 -7.15 21.83 -8.30
CA GLN A 4 -8.00 21.39 -7.18
C GLN A 4 -7.16 21.08 -5.92
N GLN A 5 -5.86 21.37 -5.96
CA GLN A 5 -4.99 21.22 -4.80
C GLN A 5 -5.33 22.31 -3.78
N MET A 6 -5.46 21.90 -2.52
CA MET A 6 -5.75 22.79 -1.41
C MET A 6 -4.49 23.53 -0.95
N GLU A 7 -4.65 24.58 -0.15
CA GLU A 7 -3.54 25.36 0.42
C GLU A 7 -2.59 24.52 1.29
N ASP A 8 -3.09 23.48 1.96
CA ASP A 8 -2.29 22.55 2.75
C ASP A 8 -1.54 21.51 1.89
N GLY A 9 -1.72 21.55 0.57
CA GLY A 9 -1.11 20.65 -0.40
C GLY A 9 -1.90 19.37 -0.68
N GLY A 10 -3.01 19.13 0.03
CA GLY A 10 -3.87 17.97 -0.15
C GLY A 10 -4.88 18.09 -1.30
N TRP A 11 -5.59 17.00 -1.57
CA TRP A 11 -6.74 16.96 -2.49
C TRP A 11 -7.97 16.34 -1.83
N LEU A 12 -9.13 16.97 -2.04
CA LEU A 12 -10.42 16.41 -1.63
C LEU A 12 -10.88 15.38 -2.66
N THR A 13 -10.60 14.11 -2.39
CA THR A 13 -11.02 12.96 -3.22
C THR A 13 -12.31 12.32 -2.74
N LEU A 14 -12.64 12.48 -1.46
CA LEU A 14 -13.92 12.10 -0.87
C LEU A 14 -14.63 13.34 -0.33
N ARG A 15 -15.92 13.46 -0.65
CA ARG A 15 -16.76 14.60 -0.24
C ARG A 15 -16.81 14.70 1.29
N ASP A 16 -16.72 15.93 1.81
CA ASP A 16 -16.85 16.28 3.24
C ASP A 16 -15.84 15.55 4.16
N LYS A 17 -14.68 15.17 3.61
CA LYS A 17 -13.58 14.55 4.35
C LYS A 17 -12.31 15.38 4.22
N LYS A 18 -11.44 15.29 5.21
CA LYS A 18 -10.07 15.80 5.12
C LYS A 18 -9.33 15.07 3.97
N PRO A 19 -8.40 15.72 3.24
CA PRO A 19 -7.60 15.04 2.22
C PRO A 19 -6.98 13.73 2.74
N LEU A 20 -7.19 12.63 2.01
CA LEU A 20 -6.70 11.33 2.44
C LEU A 20 -5.20 11.17 2.16
N THR A 21 -4.55 10.31 2.94
CA THR A 21 -3.21 9.80 2.64
C THR A 21 -3.31 8.43 1.94
N GLY A 22 -2.19 7.94 1.40
CA GLY A 22 -2.12 6.64 0.74
C GLY A 22 -2.56 6.65 -0.72
N PHE A 23 -2.50 5.50 -1.39
CA PHE A 23 -2.44 5.44 -2.85
C PHE A 23 -3.81 5.46 -3.54
N SER A 24 -4.81 4.77 -3.01
CA SER A 24 -6.08 4.54 -3.76
C SER A 24 -6.90 5.82 -3.94
N HIS A 25 -7.05 6.59 -2.86
CA HIS A 25 -7.85 7.82 -2.85
C HIS A 25 -7.10 8.97 -2.18
N GLY A 26 -5.81 8.83 -1.91
CA GLY A 26 -5.05 9.83 -1.17
C GLY A 26 -4.03 10.57 -2.03
N VAL A 27 -3.32 11.45 -1.36
CA VAL A 27 -2.28 12.30 -1.94
C VAL A 27 -1.20 11.49 -2.65
N SER A 28 -0.71 10.39 -2.06
CA SER A 28 0.29 9.51 -2.67
C SER A 28 -0.05 9.03 -4.08
N GLY A 29 -1.31 8.66 -4.36
CA GLY A 29 -1.71 8.21 -5.70
C GLY A 29 -1.70 9.34 -6.72
N ILE A 30 -2.13 10.54 -6.30
CA ILE A 30 -2.08 11.75 -7.12
C ILE A 30 -0.63 12.15 -7.39
N ILE A 31 0.24 12.12 -6.38
CA ILE A 31 1.68 12.37 -6.52
C ILE A 31 2.29 11.43 -7.56
N ALA A 32 1.99 10.13 -7.51
CA ALA A 32 2.51 9.15 -8.47
C ALA A 32 2.08 9.47 -9.92
N ALA A 33 0.82 9.85 -10.11
CA ALA A 33 0.32 10.25 -11.43
C ALA A 33 0.98 11.56 -11.94
N LEU A 34 1.14 12.55 -11.05
CA LEU A 34 1.81 13.81 -11.37
C LEU A 34 3.29 13.62 -11.68
N ALA A 35 3.98 12.71 -10.99
CA ALA A 35 5.38 12.38 -11.24
C ALA A 35 5.58 11.86 -12.66
N ARG A 36 4.69 10.96 -13.12
CA ARG A 36 4.71 10.46 -14.50
C ARG A 36 4.41 11.56 -15.52
N LEU A 37 3.49 12.48 -15.21
CA LEU A 37 3.24 13.63 -16.08
C LEU A 37 4.46 14.54 -16.17
N TYR A 38 5.09 14.87 -15.04
CA TYR A 38 6.32 15.65 -15.01
C TYR A 38 7.43 15.00 -15.84
N GLN A 39 7.64 13.69 -15.71
CA GLN A 39 8.65 12.98 -16.50
C GLN A 39 8.42 13.08 -18.02
N LEU A 40 7.16 13.18 -18.46
CA LEU A 40 6.82 13.25 -19.89
C LEU A 40 6.81 14.68 -20.45
N THR A 41 6.57 15.68 -19.61
CA THR A 41 6.35 17.06 -20.07
C THR A 41 7.34 18.08 -19.54
N GLU A 42 8.09 17.74 -18.48
CA GLU A 42 8.99 18.63 -17.74
C GLU A 42 8.31 19.95 -17.29
N ASP A 43 7.00 19.91 -17.02
CA ASP A 43 6.24 21.08 -16.61
C ASP A 43 6.33 21.27 -15.10
N ASP A 44 7.04 22.31 -14.67
CA ASP A 44 7.30 22.62 -13.26
C ASP A 44 6.04 22.79 -12.40
N ARG A 45 4.86 23.02 -13.00
CA ARG A 45 3.60 23.05 -12.25
C ARG A 45 3.28 21.69 -11.63
N PHE A 46 3.68 20.59 -12.28
CA PHE A 46 3.53 19.25 -11.71
C PHE A 46 4.53 19.01 -10.58
N LEU A 47 5.78 19.43 -10.75
CA LEU A 47 6.79 19.33 -9.68
C LEU A 47 6.40 20.13 -8.44
N THR A 48 5.89 21.35 -8.63
CA THR A 48 5.38 22.21 -7.55
C THR A 48 4.23 21.52 -6.80
N ALA A 49 3.26 20.96 -7.53
CA ALA A 49 2.13 20.27 -6.92
C ALA A 49 2.56 18.99 -6.17
N ILE A 50 3.53 18.25 -6.70
CA ILE A 50 4.14 17.09 -6.03
C ILE A 50 4.76 17.51 -4.69
N GLN A 51 5.58 18.56 -4.68
CA GLN A 51 6.25 19.05 -3.47
C GLN A 51 5.24 19.49 -2.40
N GLN A 52 4.17 20.17 -2.79
CA GLN A 52 3.07 20.53 -1.89
C GLN A 52 2.36 19.29 -1.32
N GLY A 53 2.08 18.29 -2.15
CA GLY A 53 1.50 17.02 -1.71
C GLY A 53 2.40 16.26 -0.72
N LEU A 54 3.71 16.21 -0.99
CA LEU A 54 4.69 15.66 -0.06
C LEU A 54 4.67 16.41 1.28
N GLY A 55 4.63 17.75 1.22
CA GLY A 55 4.47 18.61 2.39
C GLY A 55 3.23 18.27 3.22
N TYR A 56 2.08 18.05 2.57
CA TYR A 56 0.86 17.60 3.24
C TYR A 56 1.08 16.28 3.98
N GLU A 57 1.57 15.24 3.29
CA GLU A 57 1.78 13.91 3.89
C GLU A 57 2.76 13.95 5.06
N ARG A 58 3.82 14.76 4.95
CA ARG A 58 4.78 15.01 6.04
C ARG A 58 4.11 15.67 7.23
N SER A 59 3.23 16.66 7.00
CA SER A 59 2.55 17.41 8.07
C SER A 59 1.60 16.54 8.91
N VAL A 60 1.07 15.46 8.33
CA VAL A 60 0.12 14.56 9.01
C VAL A 60 0.74 13.24 9.46
N PHE A 61 2.03 13.01 9.18
CA PHE A 61 2.75 11.82 9.59
C PHE A 61 2.74 11.65 11.11
N CYS A 62 2.49 10.44 11.59
CA CYS A 62 2.51 10.12 13.01
C CYS A 62 3.81 9.39 13.36
N LEU A 63 4.73 10.09 14.04
CA LEU A 63 6.02 9.54 14.45
C LEU A 63 5.89 8.30 15.34
N GLU A 64 4.97 8.32 16.31
CA GLU A 64 4.73 7.20 17.24
C GLU A 64 4.31 5.93 16.49
N LYS A 65 3.42 6.06 15.51
CA LYS A 65 2.96 4.91 14.70
C LYS A 65 3.88 4.58 13.53
N ARG A 66 4.84 5.46 13.23
CA ARG A 66 5.68 5.45 12.01
C ARG A 66 4.85 5.31 10.74
N ASN A 67 3.66 5.94 10.70
CA ASN A 67 2.69 5.74 9.63
C ASN A 67 1.80 6.98 9.44
N TRP A 68 1.02 6.97 8.36
CA TRP A 68 0.09 8.01 8.00
C TRP A 68 -1.34 7.65 8.41
N PRO A 69 -2.08 8.58 9.03
CA PRO A 69 -3.43 8.33 9.52
C PRO A 69 -4.44 8.17 8.37
N ASP A 70 -5.45 7.33 8.61
CA ASP A 70 -6.63 7.17 7.76
C ASP A 70 -7.73 8.14 8.20
N PHE A 71 -7.96 9.17 7.38
CA PHE A 71 -8.93 10.24 7.64
C PHE A 71 -10.37 9.92 7.19
N ARG A 72 -10.67 8.69 6.75
CA ARG A 72 -12.06 8.31 6.39
C ARG A 72 -12.98 8.32 7.61
N SER A 73 -12.44 7.99 8.79
CA SER A 73 -13.12 8.14 10.08
C SER A 73 -12.71 9.43 10.77
N SER A 74 -13.67 10.14 11.36
CA SER A 74 -13.43 11.30 12.22
C SER A 74 -13.31 10.94 13.71
N SER A 75 -13.36 9.65 14.05
CA SER A 75 -13.26 9.15 15.43
C SER A 75 -11.83 9.18 15.95
N GLU A 76 -11.64 9.60 17.20
CA GLU A 76 -10.39 9.38 17.95
C GLU A 76 -10.43 8.06 18.74
N PRO A 77 -9.28 7.36 18.90
CA PRO A 77 -7.98 7.68 18.32
C PRO A 77 -7.95 7.46 16.80
N LYS A 78 -7.14 8.26 16.08
CA LYS A 78 -6.91 8.07 14.64
C LYS A 78 -6.56 6.61 14.30
N LYS A 79 -7.17 6.12 13.23
CA LYS A 79 -6.88 4.79 12.69
C LYS A 79 -5.71 4.84 11.73
N PHE A 80 -4.98 3.75 11.66
CA PHE A 80 -3.84 3.57 10.76
C PHE A 80 -4.02 2.24 10.05
N MET A 81 -3.65 2.22 8.78
CA MET A 81 -3.68 1.01 7.97
C MET A 81 -2.27 0.65 7.50
N ASN A 82 -2.05 -0.64 7.28
CA ASN A 82 -0.84 -1.14 6.65
C ASN A 82 -1.23 -1.82 5.32
N SER A 83 -1.73 -1.02 4.37
CA SER A 83 -2.32 -1.51 3.13
C SER A 83 -1.87 -0.70 1.92
N TRP A 84 -2.00 -1.29 0.73
CA TRP A 84 -1.72 -0.57 -0.53
C TRP A 84 -2.67 0.62 -0.69
N CYS A 85 -3.96 0.45 -0.41
CA CYS A 85 -4.93 1.53 -0.60
C CYS A 85 -4.70 2.71 0.36
N HIS A 86 -4.37 2.42 1.62
CA HIS A 86 -4.14 3.42 2.67
C HIS A 86 -3.01 3.03 3.62
N GLY A 87 -2.15 4.00 3.93
CA GLY A 87 -1.01 3.84 4.82
C GLY A 87 0.32 3.55 4.12
N ALA A 88 1.30 3.11 4.92
CA ALA A 88 2.70 2.99 4.52
C ALA A 88 2.96 2.26 3.19
N PRO A 89 2.33 1.11 2.86
CA PRO A 89 2.62 0.42 1.60
C PRO A 89 2.25 1.26 0.37
N GLY A 90 1.10 1.95 0.40
CA GLY A 90 0.70 2.87 -0.66
C GLY A 90 1.62 4.09 -0.79
N ILE A 91 2.14 4.60 0.34
CA ILE A 91 3.12 5.70 0.35
C ILE A 91 4.44 5.22 -0.28
N ALA A 92 4.93 4.03 0.10
CA ALA A 92 6.14 3.46 -0.47
C ALA A 92 6.05 3.33 -1.99
N LEU A 93 4.92 2.83 -2.51
CA LEU A 93 4.69 2.76 -3.96
C LEU A 93 4.77 4.15 -4.63
N SER A 94 4.18 5.18 -4.00
CA SER A 94 4.29 6.56 -4.50
C SER A 94 5.74 7.06 -4.55
N ARG A 95 6.55 6.74 -3.55
CA ARG A 95 7.97 7.11 -3.54
C ARG A 95 8.79 6.37 -4.60
N LEU A 96 8.45 5.11 -4.92
CA LEU A 96 9.06 4.41 -6.05
C LEU A 96 8.76 5.11 -7.39
N CYS A 97 7.52 5.56 -7.60
CA CYS A 97 7.17 6.34 -8.80
C CYS A 97 7.95 7.67 -8.88
N LEU A 98 8.19 8.34 -7.74
CA LEU A 98 9.03 9.54 -7.69
C LEU A 98 10.48 9.23 -8.08
N LYS A 99 11.05 8.15 -7.52
CA LYS A 99 12.40 7.68 -7.84
C LYS A 99 12.54 7.40 -9.34
N GLU A 100 11.61 6.65 -9.92
CA GLU A 100 11.57 6.34 -11.36
C GLU A 100 11.48 7.60 -12.22
N SER A 101 10.77 8.62 -11.74
CA SER A 101 10.59 9.91 -12.43
C SER A 101 11.77 10.88 -12.22
N GLY A 102 12.85 10.45 -11.55
CA GLY A 102 14.00 11.31 -11.25
C GLY A 102 13.76 12.36 -10.16
N ILE A 103 12.65 12.28 -9.43
CA ILE A 103 12.31 13.19 -8.33
C ILE A 103 12.72 12.49 -7.03
N TRP A 104 13.89 12.82 -6.50
CA TRP A 104 14.42 12.15 -5.32
C TRP A 104 15.24 13.10 -4.45
N ASP A 105 14.98 13.07 -3.14
CA ASP A 105 15.74 13.80 -2.12
C ASP A 105 15.91 12.95 -0.85
N GLU A 106 16.68 13.45 0.11
CA GLU A 106 16.98 12.74 1.37
C GLU A 106 15.73 12.55 2.26
N GLN A 107 14.76 13.46 2.20
CA GLN A 107 13.51 13.33 2.95
C GLN A 107 12.66 12.21 2.36
N ILE A 108 12.55 12.14 1.03
CA ILE A 108 11.88 11.06 0.30
C ILE A 108 12.55 9.72 0.62
N ALA A 109 13.89 9.67 0.66
CA ALA A 109 14.60 8.45 1.02
C ALA A 109 14.28 7.99 2.46
N THR A 110 14.25 8.93 3.40
CA THR A 110 13.88 8.66 4.81
C THR A 110 12.44 8.18 4.93
N GLU A 111 11.51 8.83 4.23
CA GLU A 111 10.10 8.42 4.18
C GLU A 111 9.92 7.04 3.57
N MET A 112 10.68 6.73 2.52
CA MET A 112 10.67 5.42 1.87
C MET A 112 11.11 4.33 2.84
N GLU A 113 12.21 4.53 3.57
CA GLU A 113 12.69 3.60 4.59
C GLU A 113 11.62 3.35 5.66
N ILE A 114 11.05 4.43 6.21
CA ILE A 114 9.97 4.35 7.21
C ILE A 114 8.75 3.57 6.66
N ALA A 115 8.39 3.82 5.41
CA ALA A 115 7.25 3.20 4.77
C ALA A 115 7.48 1.71 4.52
N LEU A 116 8.67 1.30 4.07
CA LEU A 116 9.04 -0.11 3.88
C LEU A 116 9.14 -0.86 5.20
N GLU A 117 9.78 -0.28 6.22
CA GLU A 117 9.83 -0.87 7.57
C GLU A 117 8.43 -1.10 8.13
N THR A 118 7.54 -0.12 7.96
CA THR A 118 6.14 -0.25 8.42
C THR A 118 5.38 -1.27 7.59
N THR A 119 5.62 -1.32 6.28
CA THR A 119 5.07 -2.33 5.37
C THR A 119 5.48 -3.75 5.77
N ALA A 120 6.70 -3.94 6.26
CA ALA A 120 7.23 -5.23 6.70
C ALA A 120 6.62 -5.76 8.02
N LYS A 121 6.03 -4.90 8.88
CA LYS A 121 5.43 -5.32 10.17
C LYS A 121 4.17 -6.19 10.00
N GLN A 122 4.09 -7.34 10.68
CA GLN A 122 2.94 -8.29 10.73
C GLN A 122 1.60 -7.64 11.13
N ASP A 123 0.39 -8.18 10.87
CA ASP A 123 -0.18 -9.17 9.93
C ASP A 123 -1.67 -8.78 9.80
N MET A 124 -2.22 -8.78 8.59
CA MET A 124 -3.65 -8.69 8.34
C MET A 124 -3.99 -10.07 7.77
N GLY A 125 -4.82 -10.85 8.47
CA GLY A 125 -5.06 -12.27 8.21
C GLY A 125 -5.67 -12.65 6.84
N VAL A 126 -5.52 -11.83 5.81
CA VAL A 126 -6.08 -11.93 4.47
C VAL A 126 -5.00 -11.70 3.41
N ASP A 127 -5.13 -12.35 2.24
CA ASP A 127 -4.09 -12.38 1.18
C ASP A 127 -4.43 -11.54 -0.07
N HIS A 128 -5.36 -10.58 0.02
CA HIS A 128 -5.73 -9.80 -1.16
C HIS A 128 -4.78 -8.62 -1.43
N LEU A 129 -4.79 -8.11 -2.67
CA LEU A 129 -3.90 -7.02 -3.10
C LEU A 129 -4.14 -5.69 -2.34
N CYS A 130 -5.40 -5.35 -2.08
CA CYS A 130 -5.75 -4.02 -1.54
C CYS A 130 -5.27 -3.78 -0.09
N CYS A 131 -5.52 -4.73 0.82
CA CYS A 131 -5.23 -4.62 2.26
C CYS A 131 -4.64 -5.90 2.88
N GLY A 132 -4.28 -6.87 2.05
CA GLY A 132 -3.73 -8.14 2.49
C GLY A 132 -2.22 -8.23 2.28
N SER A 133 -1.69 -9.38 2.68
CA SER A 133 -0.27 -9.69 2.66
C SER A 133 0.33 -9.69 1.26
N PHE A 134 -0.44 -10.05 0.23
CA PHE A 134 0.04 -10.05 -1.16
C PHE A 134 0.45 -8.64 -1.65
N GLY A 135 -0.37 -7.61 -1.41
CA GLY A 135 -0.03 -6.25 -1.83
C GLY A 135 1.21 -5.69 -1.13
N ARG A 136 1.40 -6.06 0.15
CA ARG A 136 2.58 -5.65 0.93
C ARG A 136 3.84 -6.34 0.43
N ALA A 137 3.79 -7.65 0.20
CA ALA A 137 4.91 -8.41 -0.34
C ALA A 137 5.29 -7.93 -1.75
N ALA A 138 4.30 -7.62 -2.60
CA ALA A 138 4.55 -7.07 -3.94
C ALA A 138 5.31 -5.72 -3.88
N ILE A 139 4.94 -4.82 -2.97
CA ILE A 139 5.63 -3.53 -2.81
C ILE A 139 7.05 -3.70 -2.26
N LEU A 140 7.26 -4.61 -1.30
CA LEU A 140 8.59 -4.90 -0.76
C LEU A 140 9.52 -5.50 -1.82
N ASN A 141 9.03 -6.43 -2.64
CA ASN A 141 9.78 -6.97 -3.78
C ASN A 141 10.06 -5.88 -4.83
N LEU A 142 9.08 -5.03 -5.15
CA LEU A 142 9.31 -3.93 -6.08
C LEU A 142 10.42 -2.99 -5.55
N ALA A 143 10.47 -2.73 -4.24
CA ALA A 143 11.53 -1.90 -3.68
C ALA A 143 12.94 -2.50 -3.87
N SER A 144 13.08 -3.83 -3.83
CA SER A 144 14.39 -4.46 -4.10
C SER A 144 14.86 -4.27 -5.55
N ASP A 145 13.95 -4.15 -6.51
CA ASP A 145 14.29 -3.89 -7.93
C ASP A 145 14.84 -2.48 -8.17
N PHE A 146 14.66 -1.56 -7.20
CA PHE A 146 15.12 -0.17 -7.26
C PHE A 146 16.44 0.06 -6.48
N ASP A 147 17.23 -1.00 -6.25
CA ASP A 147 18.48 -0.97 -5.47
C ASP A 147 18.29 -0.40 -4.04
N MET A 148 17.10 -0.54 -3.46
CA MET A 148 16.83 -0.10 -2.07
C MET A 148 17.36 -1.08 -1.01
N GLY A 149 18.07 -2.13 -1.42
CA GLY A 149 18.66 -3.16 -0.58
C GLY A 149 17.92 -4.49 -0.60
N GLU A 150 18.69 -5.58 -0.62
CA GLU A 150 18.18 -6.96 -0.70
C GLU A 150 17.32 -7.36 0.51
N LYS A 151 17.44 -6.66 1.64
CA LYS A 151 16.64 -6.97 2.85
C LYS A 151 15.13 -6.93 2.59
N TRP A 152 14.66 -6.12 1.65
CA TRP A 152 13.22 -6.00 1.37
C TRP A 152 12.64 -7.22 0.68
N SER A 153 13.39 -7.87 -0.21
CA SER A 153 12.95 -9.14 -0.81
C SER A 153 12.89 -10.25 0.23
N LEU A 154 13.81 -10.26 1.21
CA LEU A 154 13.75 -11.18 2.35
C LEU A 154 12.50 -10.95 3.20
N PHE A 155 12.13 -9.69 3.49
CA PHE A 155 10.88 -9.41 4.20
C PHE A 155 9.64 -9.79 3.38
N ALA A 156 9.66 -9.61 2.06
CA ALA A 156 8.58 -10.07 1.19
C ALA A 156 8.41 -11.59 1.25
N GLN A 157 9.52 -12.34 1.22
CA GLN A 157 9.52 -13.81 1.37
C GLN A 157 8.96 -14.23 2.73
N GLN A 158 9.38 -13.58 3.81
CA GLN A 158 8.86 -13.86 5.16
C GLN A 158 7.35 -13.65 5.27
N ILE A 159 6.80 -12.60 4.64
CA ILE A 159 5.34 -12.38 4.60
C ILE A 159 4.64 -13.55 3.89
N VAL A 160 5.19 -14.06 2.79
CA VAL A 160 4.62 -15.20 2.05
C VAL A 160 4.70 -16.48 2.89
N GLU A 161 5.86 -16.78 3.49
CA GLU A 161 6.08 -17.99 4.29
C GLU A 161 5.16 -18.06 5.51
N LEU A 162 4.99 -16.95 6.24
CA LEU A 162 4.08 -16.88 7.39
C LEU A 162 2.63 -17.17 7.00
N ARG A 163 2.22 -16.76 5.79
CA ARG A 163 0.87 -17.05 5.28
C ARG A 163 0.70 -18.51 4.89
N GLU A 164 1.70 -19.14 4.29
CA GLU A 164 1.67 -20.57 4.01
C GLU A 164 1.61 -21.41 5.30
N LEU A 165 2.29 -20.98 6.38
CA LEU A 165 2.15 -21.59 7.69
C LEU A 165 0.72 -21.47 8.25
N HIS A 166 0.10 -20.29 8.17
CA HIS A 166 -1.27 -20.08 8.64
C HIS A 166 -2.32 -20.84 7.79
N LYS A 167 -2.11 -20.99 6.47
CA LYS A 167 -2.99 -21.77 5.59
C LYS A 167 -3.00 -23.26 5.92
N LYS A 168 -1.87 -23.83 6.37
CA LYS A 168 -1.80 -25.24 6.77
C LYS A 168 -2.76 -25.57 7.91
N ASP A 169 -3.20 -24.58 8.67
CA ASP A 169 -4.20 -24.74 9.73
C ASP A 169 -5.63 -24.37 9.35
N ASP A 170 -5.85 -23.86 8.14
CA ASP A 170 -7.17 -23.44 7.65
C ASP A 170 -8.09 -24.66 7.40
N PRO A 171 -9.29 -24.72 8.00
CA PRO A 171 -10.25 -25.80 7.80
C PRO A 171 -10.65 -26.03 6.34
N ILE A 172 -10.66 -24.97 5.51
CA ILE A 172 -10.99 -25.03 4.08
C ILE A 172 -9.84 -25.66 3.31
N VAL A 173 -8.59 -25.31 3.60
CA VAL A 173 -7.40 -25.93 2.99
C VAL A 173 -7.34 -27.41 3.38
N LYS A 174 -7.52 -27.72 4.67
CA LYS A 174 -7.63 -29.10 5.17
C LYS A 174 -8.79 -29.88 4.52
N TRP A 175 -9.86 -29.20 4.12
CA TRP A 175 -10.99 -29.81 3.43
C TRP A 175 -10.68 -30.10 1.95
N PHE A 176 -10.00 -29.20 1.25
CA PHE A 176 -9.52 -29.44 -0.11
C PHE A 176 -8.47 -30.57 -0.14
N ASP A 177 -7.54 -30.61 0.81
CA ASP A 177 -6.51 -31.65 0.91
C ASP A 177 -7.08 -33.05 1.22
N LYS A 178 -8.22 -33.11 1.92
CA LYS A 178 -8.94 -34.36 2.18
C LYS A 178 -9.69 -34.90 0.97
N GLY A 179 -9.73 -34.13 -0.12
CA GLY A 179 -10.51 -34.44 -1.32
C GLY A 179 -12.01 -34.25 -1.10
N PHE A 180 -12.72 -33.89 -2.17
CA PHE A 180 -14.18 -33.88 -2.14
C PHE A 180 -14.68 -35.31 -1.85
N PRO A 181 -15.59 -35.51 -0.88
CA PRO A 181 -16.21 -36.82 -0.71
C PRO A 181 -16.90 -37.17 -2.03
N GLN A 182 -16.48 -38.27 -2.67
CA GLN A 182 -17.19 -38.78 -3.83
C GLN A 182 -18.59 -39.15 -3.36
N THR A 183 -19.59 -38.43 -3.86
CA THR A 183 -20.97 -38.83 -3.72
C THR A 183 -21.12 -40.12 -4.50
N THR A 184 -21.27 -41.23 -3.78
CA THR A 184 -21.78 -42.48 -4.36
C THR A 184 -23.14 -42.15 -4.94
N LEU A 185 -23.22 -42.02 -6.27
CA LEU A 185 -24.50 -42.09 -6.96
C LEU A 185 -25.09 -43.44 -6.58
N ALA A 186 -26.22 -43.40 -5.87
CA ALA A 186 -27.00 -44.59 -5.59
C ALA A 186 -27.35 -45.21 -6.94
N ASN A 187 -26.76 -46.37 -7.24
CA ASN A 187 -27.17 -47.20 -8.35
C ASN A 187 -28.64 -47.55 -8.08
N GLY A 188 -29.54 -46.89 -8.81
CA GLY A 188 -30.91 -47.35 -8.96
C GLY A 188 -30.85 -48.67 -9.72
N GLU A 189 -30.98 -49.78 -9.00
CA GLU A 189 -31.33 -51.05 -9.60
C GLU A 189 -32.75 -50.92 -10.17
N VAL A 190 -32.84 -51.10 -11.49
CA VAL A 190 -34.08 -51.47 -12.17
C VAL A 190 -33.93 -52.95 -12.48
N ASP A 191 -34.56 -53.78 -11.65
CA ASP A 191 -35.40 -54.93 -12.05
C ASP A 191 -36.19 -55.44 -10.84
#